data_AF-A0A938EX41-F1
#
_entry.id   AF-A0A938EX41-F1
#
_cell.length_a   1.000
_cell.length_b   1.000
_cell.length_c   1.000
_cell.angle_alpha   90.00
_cell.angle_beta   90.00
_cell.angle_gamma   90.00
#
_symmetry.space_group_name_H-M   'P 1'
#
loop_
_entity.id
_entity.type
_entity.pdbx_description
1 polymer ?
#
loop_
_entity_poly.entity_id
_entity_poly.type
_entity_poly.pdbx_seq_one_letter_code
_entity_poly.pdbx_strand_id
1 'polypeptide(L)'
;MAFKPDEYICARRVEEVVQALTAYKDQAAILAGGTVFHELVAKGMVPQIKKLIDISRLPLSYISDRPDGLRIGATTRLAELRDASVLKDSGAYRAIAEAASILPVQVVEMGTVGGNICAGLPILNFPPVVLALDFEMKVTGPGGERSIPGGDFYLDYFLTGIQPEEFLVEVNVP
;
A
#
# COMPACT_ATOMS: atom_id res chain seq x y z
N MET A 1 -23.83 4.16 10.18
CA MET A 1 -23.15 4.77 11.35
C MET A 1 -21.89 5.46 10.84
N ALA A 2 -21.60 6.69 11.27
CA ALA A 2 -20.42 7.41 10.78
C ALA A 2 -19.14 6.77 11.32
N PHE A 3 -18.16 6.51 10.45
CA PHE A 3 -16.83 6.07 10.88
C PHE A 3 -16.15 7.19 11.65
N LYS A 4 -15.75 6.89 12.89
CA LYS A 4 -15.17 7.86 13.81
C LYS A 4 -14.12 7.15 14.67
N PRO A 5 -12.82 7.28 14.35
CA PRO A 5 -11.78 6.81 15.24
C PRO A 5 -11.72 7.69 16.49
N ASP A 6 -11.22 7.12 17.59
CA ASP A 6 -10.99 7.85 18.84
C ASP A 6 -9.81 8.82 18.69
N GLU A 7 -8.80 8.39 17.94
CA GLU A 7 -7.56 9.12 17.72
C GLU A 7 -7.10 9.07 16.26
N TYR A 8 -6.47 10.16 15.82
CA TYR A 8 -5.87 10.30 14.51
C TYR A 8 -4.45 10.84 14.64
N ILE A 9 -3.51 10.27 13.87
CA ILE A 9 -2.18 10.84 13.67
C ILE A 9 -1.89 10.93 12.18
N CYS A 10 -1.16 11.99 11.79
CA CYS A 10 -0.56 12.10 10.48
C CYS A 10 0.96 11.91 10.67
N ALA A 11 1.41 10.68 10.43
CA ALA A 11 2.78 10.26 10.74
C ALA A 11 3.78 10.93 9.78
N ARG A 12 4.90 11.41 10.33
CA ARG A 12 6.00 11.99 9.57
C ARG A 12 7.25 11.13 9.58
N ARG A 13 7.26 10.10 10.44
CA ARG A 13 8.36 9.15 10.55
C ARG A 13 7.82 7.74 10.70
N VAL A 14 8.59 6.78 10.22
CA VAL A 14 8.24 5.35 10.23
C VAL A 14 8.00 4.86 11.66
N GLU A 15 8.77 5.35 12.62
CA GLU A 15 8.67 4.93 14.03
C GLU A 15 7.31 5.29 14.64
N GLU A 16 6.69 6.40 14.22
CA GLU A 16 5.37 6.81 14.72
C GLU A 16 4.29 5.83 14.27
N VAL A 17 4.42 5.27 13.06
CA VAL A 17 3.51 4.25 12.54
C VAL A 17 3.69 2.95 13.32
N VAL A 18 4.93 2.46 13.43
CA VAL A 18 5.23 1.20 14.13
C VAL A 18 4.81 1.26 15.59
N GLN A 19 5.06 2.38 16.28
CA GLN A 19 4.62 2.58 17.66
C GLN A 19 3.10 2.53 17.78
N ALA A 20 2.37 3.19 16.88
CA ALA A 20 0.91 3.18 16.89
C ALA A 20 0.34 1.79 16.57
N LEU A 21 0.87 1.09 15.57
CA LEU A 21 0.45 -0.28 15.24
C LEU A 21 0.74 -1.24 16.40
N THR A 22 1.89 -1.13 17.05
CA THR A 22 2.24 -1.97 18.21
C THR A 22 1.32 -1.71 19.40
N ALA A 23 0.96 -0.44 19.64
CA ALA A 23 0.13 -0.05 20.77
C ALA A 23 -1.36 -0.41 20.59
N TYR A 24 -1.89 -0.28 19.38
CA TYR A 24 -3.33 -0.45 19.11
C TYR A 24 -3.68 -1.74 18.36
N LYS A 25 -2.70 -2.41 17.72
CA LYS A 25 -2.85 -3.69 17.02
C LYS A 25 -4.06 -3.69 16.06
N ASP A 26 -5.00 -4.61 16.28
CA ASP A 26 -6.24 -4.79 15.51
C ASP A 26 -7.22 -3.60 15.60
N GLN A 27 -6.98 -2.68 16.54
CA GLN A 27 -7.74 -1.43 16.69
C GLN A 27 -7.08 -0.24 15.98
N ALA A 28 -5.97 -0.46 15.27
CA ALA A 28 -5.39 0.54 14.37
C ALA A 28 -5.74 0.25 12.90
N ALA A 29 -5.85 1.32 12.12
CA ALA A 29 -5.88 1.22 10.66
C ALA A 29 -4.94 2.25 10.03
N ILE A 30 -4.30 1.85 8.94
CA ILE A 30 -3.46 2.72 8.12
C ILE A 30 -4.32 3.39 7.06
N LEU A 31 -4.16 4.70 6.93
CA LEU A 31 -4.74 5.52 5.88
C LEU A 31 -3.63 5.98 4.92
N ALA A 32 -3.62 5.41 3.71
CA ALA A 32 -2.81 5.90 2.59
C ALA A 32 -3.69 6.79 1.69
N GLY A 33 -3.95 6.37 0.44
CA GLY A 33 -4.88 7.06 -0.46
C GLY A 33 -6.37 7.00 -0.07
N GLY A 34 -6.73 6.08 0.83
CA GLY A 34 -8.06 6.00 1.44
C GLY A 34 -9.21 5.51 0.56
N THR A 35 -8.98 5.19 -0.72
CA THR A 35 -10.05 4.85 -1.68
C THR A 35 -10.78 3.56 -1.33
N VAL A 36 -10.07 2.46 -1.12
CA VAL A 36 -10.66 1.18 -0.68
C VAL A 36 -11.16 1.27 0.76
N PHE A 37 -10.40 1.92 1.64
CA PHE A 37 -10.77 2.09 3.04
C PHE A 37 -12.12 2.80 3.20
N HIS A 38 -12.34 3.87 2.44
CA HIS A 38 -13.60 4.60 2.42
C HIS A 38 -14.77 3.71 1.96
N GLU A 39 -14.58 2.89 0.94
CA GLU A 39 -15.61 1.95 0.47
C GLU A 39 -15.95 0.90 1.53
N LEU A 40 -14.94 0.29 2.16
CA LEU A 40 -15.15 -0.71 3.22
C LEU A 40 -15.86 -0.11 4.42
N VAL A 41 -15.51 1.13 4.80
CA VAL A 41 -16.22 1.90 5.83
C VAL A 41 -17.69 2.10 5.45
N ALA A 42 -17.98 2.54 4.22
CA ALA A 42 -19.34 2.78 3.75
C ALA A 42 -20.20 1.51 3.77
N LYS A 43 -19.58 0.35 3.54
CA LYS A 43 -20.23 -0.97 3.60
C LYS A 43 -20.29 -1.57 5.01
N GLY A 44 -19.73 -0.91 6.02
CA GLY A 44 -19.67 -1.44 7.39
C GLY A 44 -18.76 -2.68 7.53
N MET A 45 -17.77 -2.81 6.65
CA MET A 45 -16.83 -3.94 6.60
C MET A 45 -15.52 -3.67 7.34
N VAL A 46 -15.40 -2.52 8.00
CA VAL A 46 -14.24 -2.16 8.83
C VAL A 46 -14.62 -2.35 10.29
N PRO A 47 -13.78 -3.03 11.10
CA PRO A 47 -14.02 -3.18 12.53
C PRO A 47 -13.97 -1.83 13.26
N GLN A 48 -14.22 -1.84 14.57
CA GLN A 48 -14.05 -0.64 15.36
C GLN A 48 -12.56 -0.24 15.43
N ILE A 49 -12.20 0.78 14.66
CA ILE A 49 -10.86 1.37 14.68
C ILE A 49 -10.82 2.49 15.72
N LYS A 50 -9.89 2.38 16.67
CA LYS A 50 -9.61 3.44 17.65
C LYS A 50 -8.55 4.41 17.14
N LYS A 51 -7.53 3.91 16.45
CA LYS A 51 -6.40 4.73 15.96
C LYS A 51 -6.33 4.71 14.44
N LEU A 52 -6.54 5.87 13.81
CA LEU A 52 -6.29 6.05 12.39
C LEU A 52 -4.89 6.65 12.17
N ILE A 53 -4.06 5.98 11.38
CA ILE A 53 -2.68 6.34 11.12
C ILE A 53 -2.55 6.76 9.66
N ASP A 54 -2.53 8.06 9.40
CA ASP A 54 -2.33 8.61 8.06
C ASP A 54 -0.84 8.67 7.73
N ILE A 55 -0.45 7.97 6.67
CA ILE A 55 0.94 7.84 6.20
C ILE A 55 1.25 8.74 5.01
N SER A 56 0.31 9.59 4.56
CA SER A 56 0.45 10.44 3.37
C SER A 56 1.59 11.48 3.45
N ARG A 57 2.13 11.73 4.65
CA ARG A 57 3.25 12.66 4.89
C ARG A 57 4.59 11.96 5.09
N LEU A 58 4.63 10.63 5.06
CA LEU A 58 5.90 9.90 5.02
C LEU A 58 6.58 10.12 3.66
N PRO A 59 7.93 10.13 3.62
CA PRO A 59 8.69 10.24 2.38
C PRO A 59 8.71 8.91 1.60
N LEU A 60 7.53 8.34 1.34
CA LEU A 60 7.32 7.06 0.66
C LEU A 60 6.64 7.22 -0.70
N SER A 61 6.68 8.42 -1.28
CA SER A 61 6.21 8.71 -2.64
C SER A 61 7.42 8.91 -3.53
N TYR A 62 7.83 7.86 -4.23
CA TYR A 62 8.98 7.90 -5.13
C TYR A 62 8.98 6.69 -6.07
N ILE A 63 9.66 6.86 -7.19
CA ILE A 63 10.00 5.79 -8.14
C ILE A 63 11.52 5.91 -8.38
N SER A 64 12.26 4.83 -8.14
CA SER A 64 13.71 4.82 -8.24
C SER A 64 14.18 3.63 -9.05
N ASP A 65 14.74 3.89 -10.23
CA ASP A 65 15.41 2.88 -11.05
C ASP A 65 16.79 2.55 -10.46
N ARG A 66 17.07 1.27 -10.27
CA ARG A 66 18.29 0.76 -9.65
C ARG A 66 18.79 -0.49 -10.41
N PRO A 67 20.07 -0.85 -10.28
CA PRO A 67 20.61 -2.04 -10.95
C PRO A 67 19.94 -3.36 -10.54
N ASP A 68 19.31 -3.41 -9.36
CA ASP A 68 18.62 -4.56 -8.77
C ASP A 68 17.09 -4.54 -8.98
N GLY A 69 16.59 -3.58 -9.77
CA GLY A 69 15.16 -3.45 -10.05
C GLY A 69 14.62 -2.04 -9.82
N LEU A 70 13.32 -1.89 -10.02
CA LEU A 70 12.60 -0.65 -9.77
C LEU A 70 12.02 -0.63 -8.36
N ARG A 71 12.39 0.39 -7.57
CA ARG A 71 11.82 0.61 -6.25
C ARG A 71 10.70 1.63 -6.31
N ILE A 72 9.56 1.29 -5.72
CA ILE A 72 8.38 2.15 -5.67
C ILE A 72 7.92 2.27 -4.23
N GLY A 73 7.93 3.50 -3.69
CA GLY A 73 7.48 3.76 -2.33
C GLY A 73 5.97 3.55 -2.18
N ALA A 74 5.53 3.04 -1.03
CA ALA A 74 4.16 2.60 -0.80
C ALA A 74 3.09 3.70 -0.95
N THR A 75 3.46 4.97 -0.74
CA THR A 75 2.53 6.11 -0.86
C THR A 75 2.57 6.78 -2.23
N THR A 76 3.35 6.26 -3.18
CA THR A 76 3.35 6.70 -4.58
C THR A 76 1.95 6.54 -5.18
N ARG A 77 1.41 7.62 -5.73
CA ARG A 77 0.04 7.61 -6.28
C ARG A 77 -0.04 6.79 -7.55
N LEU A 78 -1.22 6.25 -7.83
CA LEU A 78 -1.48 5.56 -9.09
C LEU A 78 -1.34 6.53 -10.28
N ALA A 79 -1.71 7.81 -10.12
CA ALA A 79 -1.46 8.84 -11.13
C ALA A 79 0.04 9.01 -11.45
N GLU A 80 0.91 8.98 -10.44
CA GLU A 80 2.37 9.06 -10.63
C GLU A 80 2.89 7.84 -11.38
N LEU A 81 2.41 6.63 -11.06
CA LEU A 81 2.76 5.40 -11.79
C LEU A 81 2.23 5.41 -13.23
N ARG A 82 0.99 5.85 -13.44
CA ARG A 82 0.39 6.01 -14.77
C ARG A 82 1.26 6.89 -15.65
N ASP A 83 1.85 7.95 -15.10
CA ASP A 83 2.53 8.98 -15.87
C ASP A 83 4.06 8.80 -15.96
N ALA A 84 4.65 7.93 -15.15
CA ALA A 84 6.09 7.70 -15.11
C ALA A 84 6.65 7.11 -16.41
N SER A 85 7.60 7.82 -17.04
CA SER A 85 8.26 7.38 -18.28
C SER A 85 9.04 6.07 -18.09
N VAL A 86 9.71 5.90 -16.95
CA VAL A 86 10.43 4.67 -16.60
C VAL A 86 9.54 3.42 -16.64
N LEU A 87 8.23 3.58 -16.42
CA LEU A 87 7.26 2.49 -16.55
C LEU A 87 6.75 2.34 -17.99
N LYS A 88 6.48 3.44 -18.70
CA LYS A 88 5.91 3.40 -20.06
C LYS A 88 6.88 2.88 -21.11
N ASP A 89 8.15 3.23 -20.97
CA ASP A 89 9.19 2.98 -21.98
C ASP A 89 9.97 1.69 -21.70
N SER A 90 9.67 1.01 -20.58
CA SER A 90 10.32 -0.23 -20.16
C SER A 90 9.39 -1.44 -20.33
N GLY A 91 9.92 -2.52 -20.92
CA GLY A 91 9.18 -3.70 -21.38
C GLY A 91 8.12 -4.22 -20.39
N ALA A 92 8.55 -5.00 -19.39
CA ALA A 92 7.61 -5.62 -18.45
C ALA A 92 6.98 -4.61 -17.48
N TYR A 93 7.70 -3.55 -17.12
CA TYR A 93 7.24 -2.50 -16.20
C TYR A 93 6.03 -1.71 -16.72
N ARG A 94 5.79 -1.73 -18.03
CA ARG A 94 4.57 -1.16 -18.62
C ARG A 94 3.29 -1.68 -17.99
N ALA A 95 3.27 -2.95 -17.54
CA ALA A 95 2.12 -3.53 -16.85
C ALA A 95 1.74 -2.74 -15.57
N ILE A 96 2.71 -2.11 -14.90
CA ILE A 96 2.49 -1.28 -13.71
C ILE A 96 1.75 -0.01 -14.07
N ALA A 97 2.19 0.70 -15.12
CA ALA A 97 1.52 1.92 -15.59
C ALA A 97 0.11 1.61 -16.10
N GLU A 98 -0.08 0.50 -16.81
CA GLU A 98 -1.39 0.07 -17.30
C GLU A 98 -2.33 -0.27 -16.14
N ALA A 99 -1.88 -1.06 -15.15
CA ALA A 99 -2.68 -1.36 -13.95
C ALA A 99 -3.10 -0.11 -13.17
N ALA A 100 -2.24 0.92 -13.14
CA ALA A 100 -2.51 2.21 -12.53
C ALA A 100 -3.48 3.11 -13.32
N SER A 101 -3.78 2.76 -14.58
CA SER A 101 -4.58 3.60 -15.51
C SER A 101 -6.05 3.19 -15.63
N ILE A 102 -6.42 1.95 -15.29
CA ILE A 102 -7.72 1.34 -15.63
C ILE A 102 -8.83 1.70 -14.63
N LEU A 103 -8.60 2.64 -13.71
CA LEU A 103 -9.53 3.02 -12.63
C LEU A 103 -10.18 4.39 -12.89
N PRO A 104 -11.32 4.70 -12.23
CA PRO A 104 -11.89 6.04 -12.26
C PRO A 104 -10.86 7.09 -11.84
N VAL A 105 -10.87 8.26 -12.50
CA VAL A 105 -9.85 9.31 -12.29
C VAL A 105 -9.68 9.68 -10.82
N GLN A 106 -10.76 9.77 -10.04
CA GLN A 106 -10.70 10.08 -8.62
C GLN A 106 -9.95 9.02 -7.80
N VAL A 107 -10.07 7.75 -8.18
CA VAL A 107 -9.34 6.65 -7.55
C VAL A 107 -7.87 6.67 -7.97
N VAL A 108 -7.57 7.01 -9.23
CA VAL A 108 -6.19 7.12 -9.71
C VAL A 108 -5.43 8.27 -9.03
N GLU A 109 -6.08 9.42 -8.86
CA GLU A 109 -5.45 10.62 -8.27
C GLU A 109 -5.21 10.52 -6.77
N MET A 110 -6.01 9.71 -6.06
CA MET A 110 -5.91 9.54 -4.61
C MET A 110 -5.27 8.21 -4.20
N GLY A 111 -5.54 7.14 -4.93
CA GLY A 111 -5.05 5.81 -4.65
C GLY A 111 -3.53 5.74 -4.72
N THR A 112 -2.96 4.86 -3.91
CA THR A 112 -1.53 4.62 -3.81
C THR A 112 -1.23 3.17 -4.14
N VAL A 113 -0.04 2.90 -4.67
CA VAL A 113 0.41 1.53 -4.97
C VAL A 113 0.31 0.61 -3.75
N GLY A 114 0.81 1.06 -2.59
CA GLY A 114 0.76 0.27 -1.36
C GLY A 114 -0.65 0.04 -0.87
N GLY A 115 -1.51 1.06 -0.94
CA GLY A 115 -2.94 0.91 -0.65
C GLY A 115 -3.67 -0.10 -1.55
N ASN A 116 -3.31 -0.17 -2.84
CA ASN A 116 -3.89 -1.15 -3.77
C ASN A 116 -3.40 -2.57 -3.46
N ILE A 117 -2.09 -2.72 -3.26
CA ILE A 117 -1.44 -4.01 -2.95
C ILE A 117 -1.93 -4.56 -1.61
N CYS A 118 -1.89 -3.76 -0.54
CA CYS A 118 -2.22 -4.20 0.82
C CYS A 118 -3.70 -4.42 1.07
N ALA A 119 -4.61 -4.01 0.17
CA ALA A 119 -6.03 -4.24 0.37
C ALA A 119 -6.39 -5.75 0.33
N GLY A 120 -5.52 -6.60 -0.24
CA GLY A 120 -5.70 -8.06 -0.24
C GLY A 120 -6.95 -8.50 -0.99
N LEU A 121 -7.37 -7.73 -2.00
CA LEU A 121 -8.59 -7.97 -2.76
C LEU A 121 -8.25 -8.44 -4.18
N PRO A 122 -8.68 -9.64 -4.61
CA PRO A 122 -8.35 -10.18 -5.93
C PRO A 122 -9.00 -9.41 -7.10
N ILE A 123 -10.00 -8.57 -6.81
CA ILE A 123 -10.65 -7.69 -7.79
C ILE A 123 -9.81 -6.45 -8.13
N LEU A 124 -8.72 -6.18 -7.40
CA LEU A 124 -7.85 -5.05 -7.65
C LEU A 124 -6.83 -5.35 -8.76
N ASN A 125 -6.24 -4.28 -9.31
CA ASN A 125 -5.39 -4.37 -10.50
C ASN A 125 -3.95 -4.80 -10.19
N PHE A 126 -3.42 -4.49 -9.01
CA PHE A 126 -2.02 -4.80 -8.68
C PHE A 126 -1.74 -6.26 -8.28
N PRO A 127 -2.62 -7.03 -7.63
CA PRO A 127 -2.36 -8.44 -7.32
C PRO A 127 -1.82 -9.29 -8.49
N PRO A 128 -2.42 -9.26 -9.72
CA PRO A 128 -1.84 -10.00 -10.84
C PRO A 128 -0.49 -9.45 -11.30
N VAL A 129 -0.24 -8.14 -11.19
CA VAL A 129 1.05 -7.53 -11.56
C VAL A 129 2.15 -7.91 -10.56
N VAL A 130 1.83 -7.93 -9.26
CA VAL A 130 2.72 -8.37 -8.18
C VAL A 130 3.23 -9.79 -8.44
N LEU A 131 2.33 -10.69 -8.85
CA LEU A 131 2.69 -12.07 -9.17
C LEU A 131 3.43 -12.21 -10.50
N ALA A 132 3.02 -11.48 -11.54
CA ALA A 132 3.60 -11.59 -12.88
C ALA A 132 5.01 -11.02 -12.99
N LEU A 133 5.33 -10.03 -12.16
CA LEU A 133 6.62 -9.33 -12.15
C LEU A 133 7.46 -9.66 -10.91
N ASP A 134 7.11 -10.73 -10.17
CA ASP A 134 7.85 -11.19 -8.99
C ASP A 134 8.19 -10.07 -7.99
N PHE A 135 7.21 -9.22 -7.67
CA PHE A 135 7.41 -8.11 -6.73
C PHE A 135 7.91 -8.62 -5.39
N GLU A 136 8.73 -7.82 -4.73
CA GLU A 136 9.13 -8.02 -3.34
C GLU A 136 8.57 -6.88 -2.48
N MET A 137 7.76 -7.21 -1.48
CA MET A 137 7.12 -6.24 -0.59
C MET A 137 8.02 -6.03 0.62
N LYS A 138 8.58 -4.83 0.75
CA LYS A 138 9.35 -4.46 1.91
C LYS A 138 8.44 -3.87 2.98
N VAL A 139 8.43 -4.51 4.13
CA VAL A 139 7.62 -4.11 5.28
C VAL A 139 8.51 -3.73 6.47
N THR A 140 8.01 -2.83 7.30
CA THR A 140 8.69 -2.41 8.54
C THR A 140 7.76 -2.62 9.73
N GLY A 141 8.30 -3.18 10.80
CA GLY A 141 7.63 -3.35 12.09
C GLY A 141 8.60 -3.19 13.26
N PRO A 142 8.22 -3.60 14.49
CA PRO A 142 9.06 -3.45 15.68
C PRO A 142 10.36 -4.26 15.61
N GLY A 143 10.39 -5.34 14.81
CA GLY A 143 11.59 -6.15 14.55
C GLY A 143 12.52 -5.59 13.48
N GLY A 144 12.21 -4.42 12.90
CA GLY A 144 12.95 -3.84 11.78
C GLY A 144 12.28 -4.11 10.43
N GLU A 145 13.10 -4.14 9.37
CA GLU A 145 12.63 -4.34 8.00
C GLU A 145 12.74 -5.81 7.59
N ARG A 146 11.79 -6.28 6.79
CA ARG A 146 11.89 -7.55 6.07
C ARG A 146 11.19 -7.48 4.72
N SER A 147 11.52 -8.43 3.86
CA SER A 147 10.91 -8.58 2.55
C SER A 147 9.95 -9.77 2.50
N ILE A 148 8.90 -9.67 1.70
CA ILE A 148 7.93 -10.72 1.42
C ILE A 148 7.86 -10.92 -0.10
N PRO A 149 8.16 -12.11 -0.63
CA PRO A 149 7.99 -12.39 -2.06
C PRO A 149 6.53 -12.27 -2.51
N GLY A 150 6.32 -11.87 -3.78
CA GLY A 150 5.01 -11.73 -4.41
C GLY A 150 4.13 -12.96 -4.26
N GLY A 151 4.72 -14.13 -4.52
CA GLY A 151 4.05 -15.42 -4.40
C GLY A 151 3.57 -15.77 -2.98
N ASP A 152 4.15 -15.15 -1.95
CA ASP A 152 3.85 -15.42 -0.55
C ASP A 152 3.02 -14.31 0.11
N PHE A 153 2.71 -13.24 -0.64
CA PHE A 153 2.11 -12.05 -0.04
C PHE A 153 0.60 -12.12 0.13
N TYR A 154 -0.12 -12.76 -0.78
CA TYR A 154 -1.58 -12.89 -0.71
C TYR A 154 -1.95 -14.27 -0.16
N LEU A 155 -2.52 -14.31 1.04
CA LEU A 155 -2.80 -15.56 1.76
C LEU A 155 -4.28 -15.96 1.65
N ASP A 156 -5.19 -14.99 1.71
CA ASP A 156 -6.64 -15.17 1.54
C ASP A 156 -7.31 -13.79 1.26
N TYR A 157 -8.63 -13.76 1.12
CA TYR A 157 -9.41 -12.52 1.08
C TYR A 157 -9.11 -11.63 2.28
N PHE A 158 -8.65 -10.40 2.01
CA PHE A 158 -8.24 -9.41 3.01
C PHE A 158 -7.04 -9.83 3.88
N LEU A 159 -6.39 -10.96 3.58
CA LEU A 159 -5.28 -11.48 4.36
C LEU A 159 -4.01 -11.46 3.52
N THR A 160 -3.02 -10.71 4.00
CA THR A 160 -1.69 -10.63 3.39
C THR A 160 -0.62 -11.18 4.33
N GLY A 161 0.62 -11.31 3.85
CA GLY A 161 1.78 -11.70 4.67
C GLY A 161 2.25 -10.64 5.67
N ILE A 162 1.65 -9.44 5.69
CA ILE A 162 1.97 -8.35 6.63
C ILE A 162 1.46 -8.71 8.02
N GLN A 163 2.32 -8.61 9.04
CA GLN A 163 1.93 -8.82 10.43
C GLN A 163 1.21 -7.60 11.02
N PRO A 164 0.41 -7.75 12.11
CA PRO A 164 -0.37 -6.66 12.68
C PRO A 164 0.44 -5.41 13.08
N GLU A 165 1.70 -5.58 13.47
CA GLU A 165 2.60 -4.49 13.85
C GLU A 165 3.48 -3.97 12.69
N GLU A 166 3.23 -4.43 11.47
CA GLU A 166 3.99 -4.08 10.27
C GLU A 166 3.18 -3.24 9.29
N PHE A 167 3.89 -2.53 8.42
CA PHE A 167 3.30 -1.91 7.25
C PHE A 167 4.26 -1.90 6.06
N LEU A 168 3.68 -1.84 4.86
CA LEU A 168 4.43 -1.75 3.61
C LEU A 168 5.08 -0.37 3.47
N VAL A 169 6.40 -0.34 3.21
CA VAL A 169 7.16 0.89 2.98
C VAL A 169 7.52 1.10 1.51
N GLU A 170 7.86 0.03 0.80
CA GLU A 170 8.16 0.05 -0.64
C GLU A 170 7.91 -1.33 -1.25
N VAL A 171 7.84 -1.38 -2.57
CA VAL A 171 7.96 -2.61 -3.36
C VAL A 171 9.18 -2.52 -4.25
N ASN A 172 9.90 -3.63 -4.37
CA ASN A 172 10.95 -3.81 -5.37
C ASN A 172 10.38 -4.65 -6.52
N VAL A 173 10.65 -4.24 -7.75
CA VAL A 173 10.29 -4.97 -8.97
C VAL A 173 11.59 -5.36 -9.67
N PRO A 174 11.96 -6.65 -9.68
CA PRO A 174 13.23 -7.11 -10.25
C PRO A 174 13.34 -6.93 -11.77
#